data_AF-A0A852EPD0-F1
#
_entry.id   AF-A0A852EPD0-F1
#
_cell.length_a   1.000
_cell.length_b   1.000
_cell.length_c   1.000
_cell.angle_alpha   90.00
_cell.angle_beta   90.00
_cell.angle_gamma   90.00
#
_symmetry.space_group_name_H-M   'P 1'
#
loop_
_entity.id
_entity.type
_entity.pdbx_description
1 polymer ?
#
loop_
_entity_poly.entity_id
_entity_poly.type
_entity_poly.pdbx_seq_one_letter_code
_entity_poly.pdbx_strand_id
1 'polypeptide(L)'
;EAAGQGPLPGPAAGAPEDIPSEEEEQDRVPPQRLQLLGESEELRELLRNPHLRQLLLALERARDKSSVLRQLMQEPLFVEFADCCLRIVEPPEEKENVLPE
;
A
#
# COMPACT_ATOMS: atom_id res chain seq x y z
N GLU A 1 -2.70 46.69 46.12
CA GLU A 1 -2.06 45.43 46.54
C GLU A 1 -2.58 44.32 45.62
N ALA A 2 -1.66 43.49 45.09
CA ALA A 2 -1.80 42.19 44.38
C ALA A 2 -2.84 42.06 43.22
N ALA A 3 -2.51 41.86 41.93
CA ALA A 3 -1.64 40.92 41.20
C ALA A 3 -2.19 39.49 40.98
N GLY A 4 -2.25 39.06 39.71
CA GLY A 4 -2.39 37.66 39.24
C GLY A 4 -3.82 37.26 38.85
N GLN A 5 -4.14 36.62 37.72
CA GLN A 5 -3.39 35.94 36.67
C GLN A 5 -4.11 36.17 35.34
N GLY A 6 -3.39 36.52 34.27
CA GLY A 6 -3.89 36.34 32.91
C GLY A 6 -3.84 34.85 32.54
N PRO A 7 -4.81 34.33 31.76
CA PRO A 7 -4.71 32.95 31.29
C PRO A 7 -3.60 32.86 30.25
N LEU A 8 -2.57 32.12 30.59
CA LEU A 8 -1.62 31.55 29.65
C LEU A 8 -2.32 30.39 28.96
N PRO A 9 -2.28 30.32 27.63
CA PRO A 9 -1.97 29.06 26.98
C PRO A 9 -0.80 29.28 26.01
N GLY A 10 0.35 28.67 26.32
CA GLY A 10 1.27 28.25 25.26
C GLY A 10 0.84 26.87 24.75
N PRO A 11 1.57 26.25 23.82
CA PRO A 11 2.32 26.80 22.69
C PRO A 11 1.50 26.57 21.39
N ALA A 12 1.45 27.56 20.49
CA ALA A 12 1.07 27.29 19.11
C ALA A 12 2.27 26.63 18.38
N ALA A 13 2.60 25.41 18.77
CA ALA A 13 3.37 24.50 17.94
C ALA A 13 2.42 24.00 16.85
N GLY A 14 2.29 24.79 15.79
CA GLY A 14 1.56 24.41 14.60
C GLY A 14 2.24 23.22 13.94
N ALA A 15 1.48 22.14 13.82
CA ALA A 15 1.74 20.90 13.09
C ALA A 15 2.92 20.04 13.59
N PRO A 16 2.65 18.90 14.25
CA PRO A 16 3.33 17.70 13.80
C PRO A 16 2.75 17.34 12.43
N GLU A 17 3.64 16.97 11.53
CA GLU A 17 3.33 16.21 10.33
C GLU A 17 2.12 15.28 10.53
N ASP A 18 1.33 15.14 9.46
CA ASP A 18 0.56 13.93 9.21
C ASP A 18 1.60 12.78 9.11
N ILE A 19 2.10 12.32 10.26
CA ILE A 19 2.98 11.16 10.35
C ILE A 19 2.02 10.00 10.08
N PRO A 20 2.08 9.37 8.89
CA PRO A 20 1.28 8.18 8.65
C PRO A 20 1.60 7.20 9.78
N SER A 21 0.58 6.61 10.39
CA SER A 21 0.79 5.61 11.45
C SER A 21 1.82 4.57 10.98
N GLU A 22 2.67 4.07 11.87
CA GLU A 22 3.70 3.06 11.55
C GLU A 22 3.10 1.81 10.85
N GLU A 23 1.80 1.57 11.00
CA GLU A 23 1.03 0.53 10.28
C GLU A 23 0.82 0.86 8.78
N GLU A 24 0.60 2.13 8.43
CA GLU A 24 0.38 2.59 7.06
C GLU A 24 1.69 2.65 6.25
N GLU A 25 2.82 2.87 6.95
CA GLU A 25 4.16 2.76 6.37
C GLU A 25 4.56 1.29 6.10
N GLN A 26 4.03 0.34 6.88
CA GLN A 26 4.26 -1.10 6.68
C GLN A 26 3.48 -1.68 5.49
N ASP A 27 2.27 -1.19 5.21
CA ASP A 27 1.49 -1.60 4.02
C ASP A 27 2.09 -1.02 2.71
N ARG A 28 2.94 0.00 2.83
CA ARG A 28 3.52 0.69 1.70
C ARG A 28 4.75 -0.05 1.17
N VAL A 29 4.63 -0.58 -0.06
CA VAL A 29 5.76 -1.28 -0.71
C VAL A 29 6.97 -0.34 -0.89
N PRO A 30 8.16 -0.69 -0.36
CA PRO A 30 9.38 0.10 -0.53
C PRO A 30 9.80 0.21 -2.01
N PRO A 31 10.41 1.33 -2.45
CA PRO A 31 10.88 1.47 -3.82
C PRO A 31 11.93 0.43 -4.22
N GLN A 32 12.67 -0.12 -3.26
CA GLN A 32 13.59 -1.25 -3.46
C GLN A 32 12.83 -2.52 -3.85
N ARG A 33 11.73 -2.83 -3.18
CA ARG A 33 10.86 -3.98 -3.50
C ARG A 33 10.13 -3.78 -4.83
N LEU A 34 9.73 -2.53 -5.12
CA LEU A 34 9.18 -2.16 -6.43
C LEU A 34 10.15 -2.38 -7.60
N GLN A 35 11.46 -2.23 -7.36
CA GLN A 35 12.47 -2.55 -8.38
C GLN A 35 12.57 -4.06 -8.63
N LEU A 36 12.47 -4.89 -7.58
CA LEU A 36 12.46 -6.36 -7.70
C LEU A 36 11.28 -6.87 -8.54
N LEU A 37 10.11 -6.22 -8.44
CA LEU A 37 8.97 -6.50 -9.33
C LEU A 37 9.37 -6.34 -10.80
N GLY A 38 10.17 -5.33 -11.13
CA GLY A 38 10.69 -5.07 -12.47
C GLY A 38 11.80 -6.02 -12.93
N GLU A 39 12.45 -6.75 -12.02
CA GLU A 39 13.43 -7.79 -12.35
C GLU A 39 12.79 -9.16 -12.55
N SER A 40 11.60 -9.40 -11.97
CA SER A 40 10.85 -10.65 -12.15
C SER A 40 10.37 -10.84 -13.59
N GLU A 41 10.87 -11.89 -14.25
CA GLU A 41 10.49 -12.22 -15.61
C GLU A 41 9.01 -12.62 -15.70
N GLU A 42 8.50 -13.40 -14.75
CA GLU A 42 7.07 -13.76 -14.65
C GLU A 42 6.17 -12.51 -14.58
N LEU A 43 6.51 -11.55 -13.71
CA LEU A 43 5.71 -10.34 -13.56
C LEU A 43 5.79 -9.45 -14.82
N ARG A 44 6.95 -9.41 -15.48
CA ARG A 44 7.11 -8.71 -16.76
C ARG A 44 6.32 -9.37 -17.88
N GLU A 45 6.24 -10.69 -17.91
CA GLU A 45 5.42 -11.43 -18.86
C GLU A 45 3.92 -11.16 -18.63
N LEU A 46 3.48 -11.14 -17.38
CA LEU A 46 2.12 -10.73 -17.04
C LEU A 46 1.81 -9.30 -17.49
N LEU A 47 2.73 -8.36 -17.26
CA LEU A 47 2.60 -6.97 -17.72
C LEU A 47 2.67 -6.80 -19.24
N ARG A 48 3.21 -7.77 -19.99
CA ARG A 48 3.15 -7.76 -21.46
C ARG A 48 1.73 -8.02 -21.98
N ASN A 49 0.85 -8.59 -21.17
CA ASN A 49 -0.52 -8.83 -21.58
C ASN A 49 -1.30 -7.50 -21.67
N PRO A 50 -1.86 -7.16 -22.84
CA PRO A 50 -2.60 -5.92 -23.01
C PRO A 50 -3.87 -5.88 -22.15
N HIS A 51 -4.47 -7.04 -21.85
CA HIS A 51 -5.61 -7.16 -20.96
C HIS A 51 -5.26 -6.69 -19.54
N LEU A 52 -4.15 -7.19 -18.99
CA LEU A 52 -3.71 -6.79 -17.65
C LEU A 52 -3.44 -5.29 -17.56
N ARG A 53 -2.78 -4.71 -18.57
CA ARG A 53 -2.55 -3.25 -18.63
C ARG A 53 -3.86 -2.47 -18.66
N GLN A 54 -4.88 -2.98 -19.36
CA GLN A 54 -6.21 -2.35 -19.36
C GLN A 54 -6.90 -2.45 -18.00
N LEU A 55 -6.76 -3.56 -17.29
CA LEU A 55 -7.27 -3.72 -15.92
C LEU A 55 -6.61 -2.70 -14.97
N LEU A 56 -5.29 -2.57 -15.04
CA LEU A 56 -4.54 -1.58 -14.26
C LEU A 56 -4.93 -0.14 -14.59
N LEU A 57 -5.07 0.19 -15.88
CA LEU A 57 -5.54 1.51 -16.33
C LEU A 57 -6.97 1.77 -15.90
N ALA A 58 -7.84 0.76 -15.88
CA ALA A 58 -9.20 0.88 -15.38
C ALA A 58 -9.22 1.19 -13.89
N LEU A 59 -8.36 0.54 -13.09
CA LEU A 59 -8.20 0.85 -11.66
C LEU A 59 -7.66 2.26 -11.43
N GLU A 60 -6.65 2.68 -12.20
CA GLU A 60 -6.03 4.00 -12.08
C GLU A 60 -7.05 5.11 -12.39
N ARG A 61 -7.88 4.92 -13.42
CA ARG A 61 -8.90 5.88 -13.86
C ARG A 61 -10.21 5.77 -13.08
N ALA A 62 -10.37 4.73 -12.27
CA ALA A 62 -11.58 4.50 -11.50
C ALA A 62 -11.78 5.59 -10.45
N ARG A 63 -13.01 6.11 -10.37
CA ARG A 63 -13.44 6.96 -9.26
C ARG A 63 -13.54 6.15 -7.96
N ASP A 64 -13.98 4.90 -8.08
CA ASP A 64 -14.18 3.96 -6.99
C ASP A 64 -13.20 2.77 -7.08
N LYS A 65 -11.96 3.01 -6.64
CA LYS A 65 -10.89 1.99 -6.66
C LYS A 65 -11.31 0.70 -5.94
N SER A 66 -12.00 0.79 -4.80
CA SER A 66 -12.44 -0.40 -4.06
C SER A 66 -13.50 -1.24 -4.80
N SER A 67 -14.32 -0.61 -5.65
CA SER A 67 -15.30 -1.35 -6.47
C SER A 67 -14.62 -1.98 -7.67
N VAL A 68 -13.78 -1.21 -8.37
CA VAL A 68 -13.02 -1.72 -9.52
C VAL A 68 -12.04 -2.80 -9.09
N LEU A 69 -11.30 -2.62 -8.00
CA LEU A 69 -10.40 -3.62 -7.44
C LEU A 69 -11.12 -4.95 -7.17
N ARG A 70 -12.33 -4.91 -6.60
CA ARG A 70 -13.14 -6.13 -6.41
C ARG A 70 -13.49 -6.80 -7.73
N GLN A 71 -13.79 -6.02 -8.77
CA GLN A 71 -14.03 -6.57 -10.11
C GLN A 71 -12.74 -7.15 -10.71
N LEU A 72 -11.60 -6.49 -10.52
CA LEU A 72 -10.30 -6.97 -10.96
C LEU A 72 -9.90 -8.25 -10.23
N MET A 73 -10.22 -8.38 -8.95
CA MET A 73 -10.00 -9.62 -8.20
C MET A 73 -10.84 -10.80 -8.71
N GLN A 74 -11.83 -10.58 -9.60
CA GLN A 74 -12.53 -11.65 -10.30
C GLN A 74 -11.84 -12.05 -11.62
N GLU A 75 -10.91 -11.25 -12.12
CA GLU A 75 -10.13 -11.56 -13.32
C GLU A 75 -8.92 -12.42 -12.92
N PRO A 76 -8.81 -13.66 -13.41
CA PRO A 76 -7.71 -14.55 -13.03
C PRO A 76 -6.34 -13.96 -13.38
N LEU A 77 -6.24 -13.18 -14.47
CA LEU A 77 -5.02 -12.48 -14.86
C LEU A 77 -4.56 -11.46 -13.80
N PHE A 78 -5.50 -10.70 -13.23
CA PHE A 78 -5.14 -9.71 -12.21
C PHE A 78 -4.81 -10.37 -10.88
N VAL A 79 -5.51 -11.46 -10.52
CA VAL A 79 -5.19 -12.25 -9.33
C VAL A 79 -3.79 -12.84 -9.44
N GLU A 80 -3.42 -13.43 -10.58
CA GLU A 80 -2.09 -13.99 -10.83
C GLU A 80 -0.99 -12.91 -10.77
N PHE A 81 -1.28 -11.72 -11.31
CA PHE A 81 -0.40 -10.56 -11.17
C PHE A 81 -0.25 -10.08 -9.73
N ALA A 82 -1.36 -9.98 -8.99
CA ALA A 82 -1.33 -9.59 -7.58
C ALA A 82 -0.56 -10.61 -6.75
N ASP A 83 -0.78 -11.91 -6.98
CA ASP A 83 -0.04 -13.00 -6.32
C ASP A 83 1.46 -12.92 -6.62
N CYS A 84 1.84 -12.72 -7.88
CA CYS A 84 3.24 -12.49 -8.25
C CYS A 84 3.83 -11.26 -7.56
N CYS A 85 3.09 -10.15 -7.49
CA CYS A 85 3.53 -8.96 -6.78
C CYS A 85 3.78 -9.27 -5.31
N LEU A 86 2.77 -9.84 -4.65
CA LEU A 86 2.80 -10.22 -3.24
C LEU A 86 3.99 -11.15 -2.96
N ARG A 87 4.21 -12.21 -3.74
CA ARG A 87 5.37 -13.09 -3.56
C ARG A 87 6.74 -12.40 -3.61
N ILE A 88 6.86 -11.28 -4.33
CA ILE A 88 8.10 -10.51 -4.46
C ILE A 88 8.22 -9.46 -3.33
N VAL A 89 7.11 -8.81 -2.97
CA VAL A 89 7.09 -7.73 -1.97
C VAL A 89 6.96 -8.25 -0.54
N GLU A 90 6.40 -9.44 -0.36
CA GLU A 90 6.20 -10.09 0.93
C GLU A 90 7.56 -10.61 1.44
N PRO A 91 7.95 -10.32 2.69
CA PRO A 91 9.16 -10.86 3.28
C PRO A 91 9.05 -12.38 3.46
N PRO A 92 10.16 -13.13 3.33
CA PRO A 92 10.16 -14.59 3.53
C PRO A 92 9.77 -15.05 4.94
N GLU A 93 9.56 -14.13 5.90
CA GLU A 93 9.32 -14.42 7.32
C GLU A 93 7.85 -14.54 7.73
N GLU A 94 6.86 -14.35 6.84
CA GLU A 94 5.43 -14.50 7.21
C GLU A 94 4.85 -15.91 7.05
N LYS A 95 5.69 -16.93 6.79
CA LYS A 95 5.25 -18.34 6.78
C LYS A 95 5.15 -19.00 8.16
N GLU A 96 5.44 -18.30 9.26
CA GLU A 96 5.38 -18.87 10.61
C GLU A 96 4.55 -18.01 11.57
N ASN A 97 3.24 -17.94 11.35
CA ASN A 97 2.31 -17.87 12.47
C ASN A 97 1.23 -18.93 12.28
N VAL A 98 1.67 -20.20 12.25
CA VAL A 98 0.85 -21.30 12.72
C VAL A 98 0.49 -20.97 14.16
N LEU A 99 -0.73 -20.49 14.38
CA LEU A 99 -1.28 -20.31 15.72
C LEU A 99 -1.28 -21.70 16.39
N PRO A 100 -0.51 -21.93 17.46
CA PRO A 100 -0.71 -23.13 18.26
C PRO A 100 -1.86 -22.83 19.25
N GLU A 101 -3.02 -23.44 19.03
CA GLU A 101 -3.88 -23.89 20.12
C GLU A 101 -4.62 -25.18 19.76
#